data_AF-A0A0T6AV39-F1
#
_entry.id   AF-A0A0T6AV39-F1
#
_cell.length_a   1.000
_cell.length_b   1.000
_cell.length_c   1.000
_cell.angle_alpha   90.00
_cell.angle_beta   90.00
_cell.angle_gamma   90.00
#
_symmetry.space_group_name_H-M   'P 1'
#
loop_
_entity.id
_entity.type
_entity.pdbx_description
1 polymer ?
#
loop_
_entity_poly.entity_id
_entity_poly.type
_entity_poly.pdbx_seq_one_letter_code
_entity_poly.pdbx_strand_id
1 'polypeptide(L)'
;FTRKSDWRCVFNSQVSAPMNSIQKKLEYRYRNNDMQDLQFQLEKKLKRRILKLRKAKKTVWNHHISNQLKNYMTNLEKSYTLNKIDLSHITGIEHVHTVVYGYIVNLPYNNVTSIMDVIKASQVFNADESDKEYLFGLQLCLYPNQVLAVWILVGFTMR
;
A
#
# COMPACT_ATOMS: atom_id res chain seq x y z
N PHE A 1 -15.45 -22.37 32.87
CA PHE A 1 -15.29 -22.17 31.42
C PHE A 1 -13.82 -22.30 31.06
N THR A 2 -13.31 -23.54 31.02
CA THR A 2 -11.88 -23.81 30.75
C THR A 2 -11.69 -24.80 29.60
N ARG A 3 -12.76 -25.41 29.09
CA ARG A 3 -12.71 -26.33 27.93
C ARG A 3 -13.42 -25.69 26.74
N LYS A 4 -12.93 -25.94 25.52
CA LYS A 4 -13.60 -25.49 24.27
C LYS A 4 -15.05 -25.99 24.16
N SER A 5 -15.36 -27.13 24.78
CA SER A 5 -16.70 -27.71 24.88
C SER A 5 -17.68 -26.91 25.76
N ASP A 6 -17.17 -26.00 26.59
CA ASP A 6 -18.00 -25.16 27.47
C ASP A 6 -18.66 -24.01 26.69
N TRP A 7 -18.25 -23.79 25.44
CA TRP A 7 -18.84 -22.81 24.53
C TRP A 7 -20.01 -23.45 23.78
N ARG A 8 -21.23 -23.02 24.10
CA ARG A 8 -22.43 -23.35 23.31
C ARG A 8 -22.71 -22.22 22.33
N CYS A 9 -22.89 -22.56 21.06
CA CYS A 9 -23.32 -21.60 20.05
C CYS A 9 -24.72 -21.08 20.40
N VAL A 10 -24.87 -19.76 20.50
CA VAL A 10 -26.17 -19.10 20.76
C VAL A 10 -27.13 -19.29 19.58
N PHE A 11 -26.59 -19.48 18.37
CA PHE A 11 -27.35 -19.72 17.15
C PHE A 11 -26.94 -21.06 16.53
N ASN A 12 -27.92 -21.83 16.06
CA ASN A 12 -27.74 -23.14 15.45
C ASN A 12 -28.81 -23.35 14.35
N SER A 13 -28.92 -24.57 13.81
CA SER A 13 -29.92 -24.90 12.80
C SER A 13 -31.38 -24.76 13.28
N GLN A 14 -31.61 -24.78 14.60
CA GLN A 14 -32.92 -24.63 15.23
C GLN A 14 -33.21 -23.19 15.67
N VAL A 15 -32.16 -22.41 15.97
CA VAL A 15 -32.23 -21.01 16.41
C VAL A 15 -31.43 -20.15 15.44
N SER A 16 -32.13 -19.59 14.45
CA SER A 16 -31.54 -18.68 13.48
C SER A 16 -31.03 -17.41 14.14
N ALA A 17 -29.93 -16.87 13.63
CA ALA A 17 -29.45 -15.56 14.05
C ALA A 17 -30.51 -14.49 13.74
N PRO A 18 -30.72 -13.51 14.64
CA PRO A 18 -31.65 -12.42 14.40
C PRO A 18 -31.25 -11.68 13.10
N MET A 19 -32.15 -11.69 12.11
CA MET A 19 -31.91 -11.05 10.81
C MET A 19 -32.12 -9.53 10.87
N ASN A 20 -32.69 -9.04 11.97
CA ASN A 20 -33.07 -7.64 12.14
C ASN A 20 -32.08 -6.98 13.11
N SER A 21 -31.21 -6.12 12.59
CA SER A 21 -30.38 -5.26 13.42
C SER A 21 -31.12 -3.96 13.71
N ILE A 22 -31.11 -3.51 14.97
CA ILE A 22 -31.57 -2.16 15.36
C ILE A 22 -30.65 -1.09 14.75
N GLN A 23 -29.41 -1.46 14.45
CA GLN A 23 -28.53 -0.58 13.67
C GLN A 23 -29.07 -0.48 12.26
N LYS A 24 -29.54 0.71 11.88
CA LYS A 24 -29.70 1.10 10.48
C LYS A 24 -28.45 0.68 9.72
N LYS A 25 -28.61 0.11 8.52
CA LYS A 25 -27.52 -0.35 7.65
C LYS A 25 -26.38 0.68 7.71
N LEU A 26 -25.26 0.30 8.34
CA LEU A 26 -24.11 1.18 8.49
C LEU A 26 -23.55 1.47 7.10
N GLU A 27 -23.92 2.62 6.55
CA GLU A 27 -23.32 3.15 5.33
C GLU A 27 -21.96 3.74 5.69
N TYR A 28 -20.91 2.95 5.55
CA TYR A 28 -19.54 3.45 5.58
C TYR A 28 -19.31 4.30 4.33
N ARG A 29 -19.53 5.61 4.45
CA ARG A 29 -19.25 6.57 3.38
C ARG A 29 -17.76 6.90 3.40
N TYR A 30 -17.04 6.43 2.38
CA TYR A 30 -15.67 6.86 2.12
C TYR A 30 -15.68 8.28 1.57
N ARG A 31 -14.94 9.20 2.19
CA ARG A 31 -14.72 10.54 1.63
C ARG A 31 -13.52 10.46 0.67
N ASN A 32 -13.80 10.25 -0.61
CA ASN A 32 -12.76 9.94 -1.61
C ASN A 32 -11.84 11.13 -1.96
N ASN A 33 -12.32 12.38 -1.91
CA ASN A 33 -11.50 13.53 -2.32
C ASN A 33 -10.32 13.77 -1.37
N ASP A 34 -10.54 13.66 -0.06
CA ASP A 34 -9.50 13.88 0.96
C ASP A 34 -8.35 12.86 0.84
N MET A 35 -8.61 11.68 0.26
CA MET A 35 -7.63 10.60 0.13
C MET A 35 -6.56 10.90 -0.92
N GLN A 36 -6.94 11.41 -2.09
CA GLN A 36 -5.99 11.72 -3.16
C GLN A 36 -5.05 12.86 -2.75
N ASP A 37 -5.61 13.88 -2.10
CA ASP A 37 -4.83 14.98 -1.54
C ASP A 37 -3.88 14.48 -0.45
N LEU A 38 -4.37 13.64 0.47
CA LEU A 38 -3.53 13.03 1.50
C LEU A 38 -2.39 12.20 0.91
N GLN A 39 -2.69 11.38 -0.11
CA GLN A 39 -1.71 10.57 -0.82
C GLN A 39 -0.63 11.45 -1.45
N PHE A 40 -1.03 12.52 -2.15
CA PHE A 40 -0.11 13.46 -2.77
C PHE A 40 0.77 14.19 -1.74
N GLN A 41 0.18 14.68 -0.65
CA GLN A 41 0.92 15.36 0.41
C GLN A 41 1.90 14.43 1.12
N LEU A 42 1.50 13.18 1.41
CA LEU A 42 2.37 12.17 2.00
C LEU A 42 3.52 11.79 1.06
N GLU A 43 3.22 11.53 -0.21
CA GLU A 43 4.23 11.21 -1.23
C GLU A 43 5.27 12.34 -1.33
N LYS A 44 4.81 13.59 -1.40
CA LYS A 44 5.69 14.78 -1.43
C LYS A 44 6.53 14.91 -0.16
N LYS A 45 5.94 14.67 1.01
CA LYS A 45 6.63 14.74 2.31
C LYS A 45 7.71 13.66 2.43
N LEU A 46 7.43 12.44 1.97
CA LEU A 46 8.37 11.32 1.99
C LEU A 46 9.51 11.53 1.00
N LYS A 47 9.23 11.91 -0.26
CA LYS A 47 10.27 12.24 -1.25
C LYS A 47 11.22 13.32 -0.74
N ARG A 48 10.70 14.38 -0.10
CA ARG A 48 11.53 15.42 0.54
C ARG A 48 12.43 14.86 1.65
N ARG A 49 11.94 13.92 2.46
CA ARG A 49 12.74 13.27 3.50
C ARG A 49 13.81 12.35 2.91
N ILE A 50 13.50 11.60 1.85
CA ILE A 50 14.45 10.76 1.12
C ILE A 50 15.57 11.63 0.51
N LEU A 51 15.20 12.74 -0.14
CA LEU A 51 16.18 13.71 -0.67
C LEU A 51 17.12 14.25 0.42
N LYS A 52 16.60 14.53 1.62
CA LYS A 52 17.42 14.97 2.76
C LYS A 52 18.36 13.88 3.30
N LEU A 53 18.03 12.60 3.12
CA LEU A 53 18.92 11.50 3.51
C LEU A 53 20.11 11.37 2.54
N ARG A 54 19.89 11.59 1.24
CA ARG A 54 20.89 11.43 0.18
C ARG A 54 21.76 12.65 -0.09
N LYS A 55 22.19 13.38 0.94
CA LYS A 55 22.84 14.72 0.87
C LYS A 55 23.98 14.88 -0.18
N ALA A 56 24.54 13.79 -0.71
CA ALA A 56 25.69 13.78 -1.62
C ALA A 56 25.37 13.93 -3.13
N LYS A 57 24.23 13.44 -3.66
CA LYS A 57 23.96 13.40 -5.12
C LYS A 57 22.51 13.69 -5.50
N LYS A 58 22.32 14.27 -6.70
CA LYS A 58 20.99 14.52 -7.29
C LYS A 58 20.25 13.18 -7.46
N THR A 59 19.06 13.09 -6.90
CA THR A 59 18.18 11.92 -7.08
C THR A 59 17.36 12.12 -8.37
N VAL A 60 17.53 11.23 -9.34
CA VAL A 60 16.70 11.18 -10.55
C VAL A 60 15.52 10.25 -10.27
N TRP A 61 14.30 10.76 -10.43
CA TRP A 61 13.09 9.97 -10.23
C TRP A 61 12.53 9.52 -11.58
N ASN A 62 12.35 8.22 -11.77
CA ASN A 62 11.66 7.70 -12.95
C ASN A 62 10.15 7.67 -12.69
N HIS A 63 9.47 8.70 -13.19
CA HIS A 63 8.03 8.89 -13.02
C HIS A 63 7.20 7.89 -13.83
N HIS A 64 7.70 7.43 -14.98
CA HIS A 64 6.97 6.54 -15.86
C HIS A 64 6.77 5.17 -15.21
N ILE A 65 7.87 4.53 -14.81
CA ILE A 65 7.86 3.23 -14.14
C ILE A 65 7.17 3.34 -12.77
N SER A 66 7.42 4.43 -12.01
CA SER A 66 6.75 4.65 -10.71
C SER A 66 5.22 4.70 -10.86
N ASN A 67 4.71 5.38 -11.87
CA ASN A 67 3.26 5.49 -12.10
C ASN A 67 2.65 4.17 -12.57
N GLN A 68 3.33 3.43 -13.45
CA GLN A 68 2.88 2.09 -13.84
C GLN A 68 2.78 1.19 -12.61
N LEU A 69 3.84 1.12 -11.79
CA LEU A 69 3.85 0.29 -10.59
C LEU A 69 2.78 0.70 -9.56
N LYS A 70 2.46 2.00 -9.45
CA LYS A 70 1.33 2.46 -8.61
C LYS A 70 -0.01 1.92 -9.11
N ASN A 71 -0.24 1.94 -10.42
CA ASN A 71 -1.45 1.36 -11.01
C ASN A 71 -1.52 -0.15 -10.74
N TYR A 72 -0.38 -0.84 -10.84
CA TYR A 72 -0.28 -2.25 -10.49
C TYR A 72 -0.62 -2.55 -9.03
N MET A 73 -0.02 -1.82 -8.09
CA MET A 73 -0.35 -1.98 -6.66
C MET A 73 -1.84 -1.73 -6.39
N THR A 74 -2.43 -0.75 -7.05
CA THR A 74 -3.87 -0.45 -6.92
C THR A 74 -4.73 -1.61 -7.41
N ASN A 75 -4.35 -2.23 -8.52
CA ASN A 75 -5.08 -3.38 -9.07
C ASN A 75 -4.87 -4.63 -8.21
N LEU A 76 -3.66 -4.87 -7.72
CA LEU A 76 -3.36 -5.98 -6.81
C LEU A 76 -4.20 -5.90 -5.53
N GLU A 77 -4.33 -4.71 -4.94
CA GLU A 77 -5.19 -4.50 -3.77
C GLU A 77 -6.66 -4.84 -4.07
N LYS A 78 -7.19 -4.37 -5.22
CA LYS A 78 -8.57 -4.69 -5.63
C LYS A 78 -8.76 -6.18 -5.84
N SER A 79 -7.80 -6.84 -6.50
CA SER A 79 -7.86 -8.29 -6.75
C SER A 79 -7.83 -9.09 -5.44
N TYR A 80 -6.98 -8.69 -4.48
CA TYR A 80 -6.88 -9.31 -3.17
C TYR A 80 -8.16 -9.11 -2.35
N THR A 81 -8.68 -7.88 -2.29
CA THR A 81 -9.89 -7.55 -1.51
C THR A 81 -11.17 -8.16 -2.07
N LEU A 82 -11.25 -8.34 -3.40
CA LEU A 82 -12.43 -8.91 -4.07
C LEU A 82 -12.35 -10.43 -4.29
N ASN A 83 -11.28 -11.10 -3.83
CA ASN A 83 -10.99 -12.51 -4.11
C ASN A 83 -11.09 -12.89 -5.60
N LYS A 84 -10.79 -11.94 -6.49
CA LYS A 84 -10.76 -12.14 -7.94
C LYS A 84 -9.35 -11.84 -8.41
N ILE A 85 -8.54 -12.88 -8.54
CA ILE A 85 -7.17 -12.73 -9.00
C ILE A 85 -7.19 -12.51 -10.51
N ASP A 86 -7.21 -11.24 -10.93
CA ASP A 86 -6.99 -10.88 -12.33
C ASP A 86 -5.49 -10.60 -12.57
N LEU A 87 -4.79 -11.61 -13.08
CA LEU A 87 -3.36 -11.52 -13.44
C LEU A 87 -3.14 -10.91 -14.82
N SER A 88 -4.19 -10.67 -15.62
CA SER A 88 -4.08 -10.11 -16.97
C SER A 88 -3.41 -8.74 -16.98
N HIS A 89 -3.42 -8.03 -15.86
CA HIS A 89 -2.75 -6.74 -15.73
C HIS A 89 -1.22 -6.90 -15.68
N ILE A 90 -0.69 -7.94 -15.05
CA ILE A 90 0.76 -8.12 -14.82
C ILE A 90 1.54 -8.18 -16.14
N THR A 91 0.91 -8.68 -17.21
CA THR A 91 1.51 -8.75 -18.56
C THR A 91 1.82 -7.38 -19.18
N GLY A 92 1.18 -6.30 -18.71
CA GLY A 92 1.52 -4.94 -19.15
C GLY A 92 2.91 -4.50 -18.72
N ILE A 93 3.50 -5.09 -17.67
CA ILE A 93 4.88 -4.83 -17.22
C ILE A 93 5.89 -5.50 -18.14
N GLU A 94 5.53 -6.57 -18.85
CA GLU A 94 6.46 -7.32 -19.71
C GLU A 94 7.06 -6.46 -20.84
N HIS A 95 6.44 -5.32 -21.15
CA HIS A 95 6.95 -4.33 -22.11
C HIS A 95 8.01 -3.37 -21.51
N VAL A 96 8.25 -3.44 -20.20
CA VAL A 96 9.35 -2.73 -19.53
C VAL A 96 10.58 -3.63 -19.60
N HIS A 97 11.44 -3.43 -20.59
CA HIS A 97 12.73 -4.12 -20.74
C HIS A 97 13.74 -3.81 -19.62
N THR A 98 13.32 -3.15 -18.55
CA THR A 98 14.20 -2.62 -17.50
C THR A 98 14.00 -3.40 -16.20
N VAL A 99 15.09 -3.97 -15.68
CA VAL A 99 15.07 -4.67 -14.41
C VAL A 99 14.90 -3.66 -13.27
N VAL A 100 13.90 -3.90 -12.42
CA VAL A 100 13.61 -3.09 -11.24
C VAL A 100 14.13 -3.81 -10.00
N TYR A 101 15.03 -3.16 -9.27
CA TYR A 101 15.54 -3.64 -7.99
C TYR A 101 14.86 -2.86 -6.87
N GLY A 102 14.15 -3.55 -5.99
CA GLY A 102 13.43 -2.87 -4.91
C GLY A 102 12.57 -3.81 -4.10
N TYR A 103 11.69 -3.20 -3.30
CA TYR A 103 10.75 -3.89 -2.44
C TYR A 103 9.44 -3.13 -2.39
N ILE A 104 8.37 -3.89 -2.14
CA ILE A 104 7.03 -3.38 -1.94
C ILE A 104 6.61 -3.76 -0.53
N VAL A 105 6.13 -2.80 0.25
CA VAL A 105 5.61 -3.04 1.60
C VAL A 105 4.19 -2.53 1.68
N ASN A 106 3.31 -3.36 2.25
CA ASN A 106 1.99 -2.96 2.71
C ASN A 106 2.02 -2.86 4.24
N LEU A 107 1.69 -1.70 4.79
CA LEU A 107 1.66 -1.47 6.23
C LEU A 107 0.51 -0.53 6.66
N PRO A 108 -0.05 -0.67 7.86
CA PRO A 108 -1.06 0.26 8.37
C PRO A 108 -0.46 1.66 8.61
N TYR A 109 -1.17 2.70 8.20
CA TYR A 109 -0.77 4.09 8.39
C TYR A 109 -0.90 4.50 9.85
N ASN A 110 0.23 4.65 10.53
CA ASN A 110 0.28 5.23 11.88
C ASN A 110 0.93 6.62 11.87
N ASN A 111 2.16 6.70 11.37
CA ASN A 111 2.94 7.94 11.32
C ASN A 111 3.91 7.92 10.13
N VAL A 112 4.25 9.11 9.63
CA VAL A 112 5.27 9.34 8.60
C VAL A 112 6.67 8.91 9.07
N THR A 113 6.97 8.96 10.37
CA THR A 113 8.25 8.48 10.90
C THR A 113 8.40 6.97 10.76
N SER A 114 7.38 6.20 11.15
CA SER A 114 7.37 4.74 11.02
C SER A 114 7.59 4.30 9.58
N ILE A 115 6.95 4.99 8.63
CA ILE A 115 7.18 4.76 7.19
C ILE A 115 8.63 5.04 6.81
N MET A 116 9.20 6.16 7.26
CA MET A 116 10.59 6.50 6.96
C MET A 116 11.58 5.51 7.58
N ASP A 117 11.26 4.92 8.72
CA ASP A 117 12.13 3.94 9.37
C ASP A 117 12.16 2.63 8.56
N VAL A 118 11.01 2.18 8.03
CA VAL A 118 10.95 1.08 7.05
C VAL A 118 11.77 1.41 5.79
N ILE A 119 11.63 2.63 5.27
CA ILE A 119 12.37 3.06 4.07
C ILE A 119 13.89 3.09 4.31
N LYS A 120 14.33 3.52 5.50
CA LYS A 120 15.75 3.51 5.86
C LYS A 120 16.28 2.09 6.04
N ALA A 121 15.48 1.22 6.68
CA ALA A 121 15.85 -0.17 6.92
C ALA A 121 16.11 -0.95 5.63
N SER A 122 15.47 -0.54 4.52
CA SER A 122 15.63 -1.21 3.24
C SER A 122 16.96 -0.97 2.53
N GLN A 123 17.73 0.02 2.97
CA GLN A 123 19.03 0.41 2.40
C GLN A 123 19.07 0.73 0.89
N VAL A 124 17.93 0.73 0.20
CA VAL A 124 17.82 0.98 -1.25
C VAL A 124 18.41 2.33 -1.64
N PHE A 125 18.30 3.32 -0.76
CA PHE A 125 18.79 4.67 -1.01
C PHE A 125 20.23 4.93 -0.54
N ASN A 126 20.94 3.95 0.05
CA ASN A 126 22.28 4.13 0.60
C ASN A 126 23.40 4.01 -0.44
N ALA A 127 23.17 3.31 -1.56
CA ALA A 127 24.16 3.14 -2.61
C ALA A 127 24.18 4.35 -3.57
N ASP A 128 25.29 5.08 -3.60
CA ASP A 128 25.49 6.27 -4.45
C ASP A 128 26.15 5.94 -5.80
N GLU A 129 25.49 5.09 -6.58
CA GLU A 129 25.87 4.85 -7.97
C GLU A 129 25.25 5.91 -8.89
N SER A 130 26.06 6.41 -9.83
CA SER A 130 25.71 7.54 -10.69
C SER A 130 24.70 7.19 -11.79
N ASP A 131 24.41 5.90 -12.01
CA ASP A 131 23.58 5.41 -13.12
C ASP A 131 22.22 4.84 -12.68
N LYS A 132 21.81 5.17 -11.45
CA LYS A 132 20.55 4.70 -10.86
C LYS A 132 19.42 5.71 -11.06
N GLU A 133 18.33 5.27 -11.66
CA GLU A 133 17.05 5.98 -11.62
C GLU A 133 16.19 5.42 -10.49
N TYR A 134 15.79 6.30 -9.56
CA TYR A 134 15.05 5.89 -8.37
C TYR A 134 13.54 5.85 -8.65
N LEU A 135 12.90 4.89 -8.00
CA LEU A 135 11.48 4.62 -8.08
C LEU A 135 10.87 4.84 -6.71
N PHE A 136 9.77 5.59 -6.68
CA PHE A 136 8.98 5.76 -5.48
C PHE A 136 7.51 5.82 -5.84
N GLY A 137 6.76 4.86 -5.33
CA GLY A 137 5.31 4.80 -5.44
C GLY A 137 4.69 4.75 -4.06
N LEU A 138 3.65 5.55 -3.84
CA LEU A 138 2.81 5.45 -2.64
C LEU A 138 1.36 5.32 -3.10
N GLN A 139 0.66 4.32 -2.59
CA GLN A 139 -0.77 4.11 -2.78
C GLN A 139 -1.43 3.95 -1.42
N LEU A 140 -2.47 4.76 -1.15
CA LEU A 140 -3.28 4.59 0.04
C LEU A 140 -4.44 3.64 -0.28
N CYS A 141 -4.87 2.89 0.73
CA CYS A 141 -6.00 1.99 0.66
C CYS A 141 -6.85 2.19 1.92
N LEU A 142 -8.13 2.53 1.72
CA LEU A 142 -9.08 2.76 2.81
C LEU A 142 -9.80 1.46 3.13
N TYR A 143 -9.73 1.06 4.40
CA TYR A 143 -10.46 -0.06 4.95
C TYR A 143 -11.61 0.43 5.83
N PRO A 144 -12.61 -0.44 6.11
CA PRO A 144 -13.64 -0.15 7.10
C PRO A 144 -13.03 0.28 8.45
N ASN A 145 -13.80 1.03 9.25
CA ASN A 145 -13.36 1.56 10.55
C ASN A 145 -12.19 2.55 10.50
N GLN A 146 -12.07 3.33 9.41
CA GLN A 146 -11.05 4.38 9.26
C GLN A 146 -9.61 3.86 9.31
N VAL A 147 -9.42 2.56 9.05
CA VAL A 147 -8.09 1.98 8.94
C VAL A 147 -7.53 2.34 7.56
N LEU A 148 -6.37 2.98 7.54
CA LEU A 148 -5.64 3.31 6.32
C LEU A 148 -4.49 2.32 6.18
N ALA A 149 -4.41 1.62 5.05
CA ALA A 149 -3.21 0.91 4.65
C ALA A 149 -2.40 1.75 3.66
N VAL A 150 -1.09 1.62 3.74
CA VAL A 150 -0.15 2.27 2.83
C VAL A 150 0.65 1.21 2.11
N TRP A 151 0.50 1.20 0.80
CA TRP A 151 1.38 0.50 -0.11
C TRP A 151 2.52 1.42 -0.50
N ILE A 152 3.73 0.98 -0.24
CA ILE A 152 4.95 1.71 -0.54
C ILE A 152 5.80 0.86 -1.46
N LEU A 153 6.17 1.46 -2.58
CA LEU A 153 7.18 0.93 -3.48
C LEU A 153 8.42 1.80 -3.41
N VAL A 154 9.54 1.16 -3.15
CA VAL A 154 10.85 1.77 -3.18
C VAL A 154 11.78 0.88 -3.99
N GLY A 155 12.46 1.48 -4.95
CA GLY A 155 13.40 0.76 -5.78
C GLY A 155 14.28 1.68 -6.58
N PHE A 156 15.10 1.09 -7.43
CA PHE A 156 15.83 1.74 -8.48
C PHE A 156 15.89 0.83 -9.71
N THR A 157 16.19 1.44 -10.83
CA THR A 157 16.55 0.75 -12.05
C THR A 157 17.90 1.27 -12.54
N MET A 158 18.66 0.41 -13.21
CA MET A 158 19.91 0.82 -13.85
C MET A 158 19.57 1.34 -15.24
N ARG A 159 20.24 2.42 -15.63
CA ARG A 159 20.15 2.96 -16.98
C ARG A 159 21.02 2.19 -17.96
#